data_AF-A0A7J3UAA6-F1
#
_entry.id   AF-A0A7J3UAA6-F1
#
_cell.length_a   1.000
_cell.length_b   1.000
_cell.length_c   1.000
_cell.angle_alpha   90.00
_cell.angle_beta   90.00
_cell.angle_gamma   90.00
#
_symmetry.space_group_name_H-M   'P 1'
#
loop_
_entity.id
_entity.type
_entity.pdbx_description
1 polymer ?
#
loop_
_entity_poly.entity_id
_entity_poly.type
_entity_poly.pdbx_seq_one_letter_code
_entity_poly.pdbx_strand_id
1 'polypeptide(L)'
;MRFESIKRDCTARIGKMEINGKEIETPSILWYSSDRIEAPSSASIFLSQKEKDAISHSGTFFYPISGEQEISIPPSFVYPYSLPSELHEEAAAWNEEHAGAIQVVSSKALDKISADANMYVLSNARELFSNPRNFVKAITDVRKAIGYQ
;
A
#
# COMPACT_ATOMS: atom_id res chain seq x y z
N MET A 1 9.81 -8.63 -4.84
CA MET A 1 9.18 -8.79 -3.51
C MET A 1 8.49 -10.14 -3.44
N ARG A 2 8.56 -10.87 -2.32
CA ARG A 2 7.89 -12.18 -2.14
C ARG A 2 7.20 -12.23 -0.78
N PHE A 3 6.06 -12.91 -0.68
CA PHE A 3 5.36 -13.13 0.59
C PHE A 3 5.01 -14.62 0.77
N GLU A 4 5.25 -15.14 1.96
CA GLU A 4 4.95 -16.53 2.34
C GLU A 4 4.19 -16.56 3.66
N SER A 5 3.07 -17.29 3.70
CA SER A 5 2.30 -17.52 4.94
C SER A 5 2.79 -18.79 5.62
N ILE A 6 3.31 -18.69 6.84
CA ILE A 6 3.84 -19.81 7.62
C ILE A 6 2.73 -20.47 8.45
N LYS A 7 1.91 -19.66 9.13
CA LYS A 7 0.85 -20.14 10.03
C LYS A 7 -0.39 -19.28 9.91
N ARG A 8 -1.57 -19.88 10.12
CA ARG A 8 -2.87 -19.21 10.08
C ARG A 8 -3.67 -19.52 11.34
N ASP A 9 -4.40 -18.53 11.82
CA ASP A 9 -5.43 -18.68 12.86
C ASP A 9 -6.64 -17.83 12.44
N CYS A 10 -7.73 -18.48 12.06
CA CYS A 10 -8.85 -17.86 11.35
C CYS A 10 -8.38 -16.96 10.18
N THR A 11 -8.57 -15.63 10.30
CA THR A 11 -8.14 -14.63 9.31
C THR A 11 -6.74 -14.08 9.55
N ALA A 12 -6.17 -14.33 10.74
CA ALA A 12 -4.82 -13.91 11.08
C ALA A 12 -3.78 -14.80 10.42
N ARG A 13 -2.64 -14.20 10.05
CA ARG A 13 -1.54 -14.87 9.36
C ARG A 13 -0.23 -14.43 10.00
N ILE A 14 0.65 -15.40 10.22
CA ILE A 14 2.07 -15.18 10.47
C ILE A 14 2.80 -15.61 9.22
N GLY A 15 3.72 -14.79 8.73
CA GLY A 15 4.40 -15.02 7.47
C GLY A 15 5.74 -14.32 7.36
N LYS A 16 6.40 -14.49 6.22
CA LYS A 16 7.65 -13.84 5.85
C LYS A 16 7.44 -13.01 4.59
N MET A 17 7.93 -11.79 4.61
CA MET A 17 7.99 -10.91 3.45
C MET A 17 9.45 -10.65 3.10
N GLU A 18 9.79 -10.80 1.83
CA GLU A 18 11.12 -10.53 1.30
C GLU A 18 11.10 -9.27 0.42
N ILE A 19 11.87 -8.27 0.83
CA ILE A 19 12.03 -6.96 0.19
C ILE A 19 13.53 -6.76 -0.02
N ASN A 20 13.99 -6.62 -1.26
CA ASN A 20 15.40 -6.40 -1.61
C ASN A 20 16.37 -7.40 -0.92
N GLY A 21 15.99 -8.68 -0.83
CA GLY A 21 16.77 -9.73 -0.17
C GLY A 21 16.73 -9.69 1.37
N LYS A 22 16.06 -8.72 1.99
CA LYS A 22 15.80 -8.67 3.42
C LYS A 22 14.51 -9.40 3.75
N GLU A 23 14.60 -10.35 4.67
CA GLU A 23 13.46 -11.10 5.19
C GLU A 23 12.86 -10.38 6.41
N ILE A 24 11.53 -10.23 6.43
CA ILE A 24 10.76 -9.57 7.48
C ILE A 24 9.64 -10.50 7.95
N GLU A 25 9.57 -10.76 9.25
CA GLU A 25 8.43 -11.48 9.83
C GLU A 25 7.17 -10.61 9.87
N THR A 26 6.01 -11.21 9.66
CA THR A 26 4.71 -10.53 9.72
C THR A 26 3.82 -11.17 10.80
N PRO A 27 3.02 -10.38 11.55
CA PRO A 27 2.80 -8.95 11.39
C PRO A 27 4.02 -8.11 11.85
N SER A 28 4.30 -7.03 11.12
CA SER A 28 5.36 -6.07 11.46
C SER A 28 4.80 -4.65 11.45
N ILE A 29 5.49 -3.75 12.15
CA ILE A 29 5.17 -2.33 12.19
C ILE A 29 6.04 -1.61 11.16
N LEU A 30 5.36 -0.93 10.24
CA LEU A 30 5.99 0.00 9.32
C LEU A 30 6.28 1.31 10.05
N TRP A 31 7.56 1.68 10.19
CA TRP A 31 7.96 2.88 10.93
C TRP A 31 8.36 4.03 10.01
N TYR A 32 7.84 5.23 10.26
CA TYR A 32 8.30 6.45 9.59
C TYR A 32 9.57 6.97 10.27
N SER A 33 10.72 6.83 9.60
CA SER A 33 12.00 7.31 10.12
C SER A 33 12.32 8.69 9.56
N SER A 34 12.65 9.63 10.45
CA SER A 34 13.10 10.97 10.08
C SER A 34 14.13 11.48 11.07
N ASP A 35 14.86 12.53 10.71
CA ASP A 35 15.84 13.18 11.59
C ASP A 35 15.21 13.67 12.93
N ARG A 36 13.88 13.78 13.02
CA ARG A 36 13.14 14.17 14.24
C ARG A 36 12.55 12.99 15.01
N ILE A 37 12.41 11.84 14.36
CA ILE A 37 11.74 10.64 14.89
C ILE A 37 12.56 9.45 14.42
N GLU A 38 13.55 9.08 15.23
CA GLU A 38 14.35 7.88 14.97
C GLU A 38 13.50 6.62 15.09
N ALA A 39 13.91 5.58 14.38
CA ALA A 39 13.23 4.30 14.44
C ALA A 39 13.59 3.52 15.71
N PRO A 40 12.61 2.88 16.37
CA PRO A 40 12.93 1.96 17.47
C PRO A 40 13.73 0.78 16.92
N SER A 41 14.60 0.21 17.75
CA SER A 41 15.43 -0.96 17.37
C SER A 41 14.61 -2.19 16.96
N SER A 42 13.33 -2.25 17.36
CA SER A 42 12.39 -3.31 17.01
C SER A 42 11.71 -3.13 15.65
N ALA A 43 11.90 -1.99 14.96
CA ALA A 43 11.27 -1.76 13.66
C ALA A 43 11.97 -2.57 12.56
N SER A 44 11.20 -3.37 11.82
CA SER A 44 11.73 -4.24 10.75
C SER A 44 11.62 -3.62 9.36
N ILE A 45 10.67 -2.70 9.17
CA ILE A 45 10.37 -2.02 7.90
C ILE A 45 10.31 -0.51 8.15
N PHE A 46 10.92 0.25 7.25
CA PHE A 46 10.97 1.71 7.33
C PHE A 46 10.27 2.36 6.13
N LEU A 47 9.63 3.49 6.39
CA LEU A 47 9.30 4.50 5.39
C LEU A 47 10.39 5.56 5.42
N SER A 48 11.12 5.70 4.32
CA SER A 48 12.18 6.72 4.20
C SER A 48 12.50 7.01 2.74
N GLN A 49 12.95 8.23 2.48
CA GLN A 49 13.52 8.65 1.19
C GLN A 49 15.04 8.55 1.16
N LYS A 50 15.69 8.40 2.32
CA LYS A 50 17.15 8.45 2.46
C LYS A 50 17.76 7.06 2.66
N GLU A 51 17.04 6.18 3.33
CA GLU A 51 17.54 4.85 3.70
C GLU A 51 17.43 3.88 2.52
N LYS A 52 18.48 3.09 2.30
CA LYS A 52 18.54 2.12 1.19
C LYS A 52 17.56 0.95 1.37
N ASP A 53 17.31 0.54 2.61
CA ASP A 53 16.48 -0.61 2.96
C ASP A 53 15.09 -0.18 3.47
N ALA A 54 14.45 0.73 2.75
CA ALA A 54 13.15 1.31 3.11
C ALA A 54 12.18 1.32 1.93
N ILE A 55 10.88 1.33 2.25
CA ILE A 55 9.83 1.65 1.29
C ILE A 55 9.82 3.18 1.14
N SER A 56 10.04 3.67 -0.08
CA SER A 56 10.04 5.10 -0.40
C SER A 56 8.68 5.57 -0.91
N HIS A 57 8.56 6.84 -1.32
CA HIS A 57 7.37 7.33 -2.03
C HIS A 57 7.73 8.10 -3.30
N SER A 58 6.93 7.94 -4.35
CA SER A 58 7.14 8.62 -5.64
C SER A 58 6.48 10.00 -5.70
N GLY A 59 6.01 10.54 -4.57
CA GLY A 59 5.47 11.90 -4.47
C GLY A 59 3.95 11.94 -4.57
N THR A 60 3.41 13.04 -5.10
CA THR A 60 1.96 13.22 -5.27
C THR A 60 1.62 13.27 -6.76
N PHE A 61 0.33 13.11 -7.09
CA PHE A 61 -0.17 13.27 -8.45
C PHE A 61 0.32 14.57 -9.13
N PHE A 62 0.34 15.70 -8.40
CA PHE A 62 0.76 16.99 -8.95
C PHE A 62 2.27 17.23 -8.94
N TYR A 63 2.99 16.53 -8.06
CA TYR A 63 4.43 16.69 -7.87
C TYR A 63 5.06 15.29 -7.74
N PRO A 64 5.14 14.54 -8.85
CA PRO A 64 5.82 13.26 -8.87
C PRO A 64 7.33 13.48 -8.70
N ILE A 65 7.97 12.59 -7.95
CA ILE A 65 9.42 12.54 -7.78
C ILE A 65 9.98 11.65 -8.89
N SER A 66 10.85 12.20 -9.72
CA SER A 66 11.52 11.46 -10.79
C SER A 66 12.74 10.70 -10.25
N GLY A 67 12.82 9.39 -10.49
CA GLY A 67 13.97 8.56 -10.14
C GLY A 67 13.61 7.08 -10.03
N GLU A 68 14.60 6.20 -10.22
CA GLU A 68 14.42 4.76 -9.98
C GLU A 68 14.46 4.50 -8.47
N GLN A 69 13.29 4.19 -7.90
CA GLN A 69 13.16 3.66 -6.56
C GLN A 69 12.64 2.22 -6.69
N GLU A 70 13.45 1.24 -6.30
CA GLU A 70 13.12 -0.19 -6.48
C GLU A 70 11.76 -0.57 -5.87
N ILE A 71 11.44 -0.04 -4.67
CA ILE A 71 10.19 -0.29 -3.96
C ILE A 71 9.68 1.02 -3.38
N SER A 72 8.67 1.59 -4.03
CA SER A 72 8.11 2.89 -3.68
C SER A 72 6.60 2.89 -3.76
N ILE A 73 5.97 3.64 -2.85
CA ILE A 73 4.54 3.95 -2.94
C ILE A 73 4.36 4.91 -4.13
N PRO A 74 3.56 4.55 -5.14
CA PRO A 74 3.41 5.35 -6.35
C PRO A 74 2.83 6.74 -6.07
N PRO A 75 2.97 7.70 -7.01
CA PRO A 75 2.33 9.00 -6.88
C PRO A 75 0.83 8.79 -6.72
N SER A 76 0.25 9.48 -5.74
CA SER A 76 -1.18 9.38 -5.45
C SER A 76 -1.79 10.76 -5.27
N PHE A 77 -3.09 10.84 -5.55
CA PHE A 77 -3.90 12.00 -5.24
C PHE A 77 -4.55 11.79 -3.86
N VAL A 78 -4.42 12.76 -2.97
CA VAL A 78 -5.09 12.71 -1.66
C VAL A 78 -6.40 13.48 -1.78
N TYR A 79 -7.51 12.76 -1.71
CA TYR A 79 -8.85 13.31 -1.90
C TYR A 79 -9.87 12.55 -1.03
N PRO A 80 -11.03 13.14 -0.68
CA PRO A 80 -12.04 12.46 0.14
C PRO A 80 -12.71 11.28 -0.55
N TYR A 81 -13.08 10.26 0.22
CA TYR A 81 -13.86 9.11 -0.25
C TYR A 81 -15.23 9.52 -0.81
N SER A 82 -15.77 10.66 -0.38
CA SER A 82 -17.08 11.15 -0.82
C SER A 82 -17.11 11.68 -2.26
N LEU A 83 -15.97 11.78 -2.94
CA LEU A 83 -15.94 12.27 -4.30
C LEU A 83 -16.63 11.32 -5.30
N PRO A 84 -17.08 11.85 -6.46
CA PRO A 84 -17.67 11.07 -7.54
C PRO A 84 -16.73 9.97 -8.03
N SER A 85 -17.30 8.85 -8.49
CA SER A 85 -16.54 7.66 -8.92
C SER A 85 -15.56 7.97 -10.05
N GLU A 86 -15.89 8.92 -10.92
CA GLU A 86 -15.06 9.37 -12.04
C GLU A 86 -13.67 9.84 -11.56
N LEU A 87 -13.62 10.59 -10.46
CA LEU A 87 -12.33 11.03 -9.88
C LEU A 87 -11.55 9.88 -9.23
N HIS A 88 -12.25 8.88 -8.69
CA HIS A 88 -11.59 7.67 -8.21
C HIS A 88 -10.98 6.86 -9.36
N GLU A 89 -11.69 6.76 -10.48
CA GLU A 89 -11.23 6.06 -11.69
C GLU A 89 -10.05 6.77 -12.34
N GLU A 90 -10.09 8.11 -12.47
CA GLU A 90 -8.95 8.90 -12.96
C GLU A 90 -7.70 8.73 -12.09
N ALA A 91 -7.86 8.83 -10.77
CA ALA A 91 -6.75 8.63 -9.85
C ALA A 91 -6.22 7.19 -9.89
N ALA A 92 -7.10 6.18 -10.06
CA ALA A 92 -6.71 4.79 -10.16
C ALA A 92 -5.99 4.48 -11.49
N ALA A 93 -6.45 5.04 -12.61
CA ALA A 93 -5.80 4.90 -13.91
C ALA A 93 -4.40 5.51 -13.90
N TRP A 94 -4.25 6.71 -13.33
CA TRP A 94 -2.93 7.30 -13.13
C TRP A 94 -2.04 6.43 -12.22
N ASN A 95 -2.62 5.92 -11.14
CA ASN A 95 -1.89 5.06 -10.23
C ASN A 95 -1.41 3.77 -10.90
N GLU A 96 -2.25 3.14 -11.71
CA GLU A 96 -1.93 1.95 -12.49
C GLU A 96 -0.76 2.18 -13.47
N GLU A 97 -0.75 3.32 -14.18
CA GLU A 97 0.33 3.68 -15.11
C GLU A 97 1.68 3.91 -14.41
N HIS A 98 1.66 4.35 -13.15
CA HIS A 98 2.86 4.74 -12.41
C HIS A 98 3.21 3.77 -11.26
N ALA A 99 2.44 2.70 -11.07
CA ALA A 99 2.65 1.72 -10.02
C ALA A 99 3.77 0.75 -10.39
N GLY A 100 4.63 0.46 -9.41
CA GLY A 100 5.58 -0.66 -9.46
C GLY A 100 5.06 -1.82 -8.62
N ALA A 101 5.91 -2.35 -7.74
CA ALA A 101 5.54 -3.44 -6.83
C ALA A 101 4.44 -3.08 -5.81
N ILE A 102 4.16 -1.79 -5.63
CA ILE A 102 3.13 -1.27 -4.71
C ILE A 102 2.10 -0.50 -5.53
N GLN A 103 0.82 -0.73 -5.27
CA GLN A 103 -0.29 0.00 -5.87
C GLN A 103 -1.21 0.59 -4.80
N VAL A 104 -1.76 1.79 -5.04
CA VAL A 104 -2.80 2.40 -4.21
C VAL A 104 -4.16 2.11 -4.83
N VAL A 105 -5.03 1.40 -4.13
CA VAL A 105 -6.30 0.90 -4.66
C VAL A 105 -7.49 1.62 -4.05
N SER A 106 -8.49 1.93 -4.88
CA SER A 106 -9.77 2.51 -4.46
C SER A 106 -10.87 1.45 -4.57
N SER A 107 -11.68 1.31 -3.52
CA SER A 107 -12.85 0.42 -3.55
C SER A 107 -13.93 0.84 -4.56
N LYS A 108 -13.82 2.03 -5.15
CA LYS A 108 -14.74 2.56 -6.17
C LYS A 108 -14.21 2.41 -7.60
N ALA A 109 -12.97 1.95 -7.79
CA ALA A 109 -12.32 1.76 -9.09
C ALA A 109 -11.53 0.43 -9.09
N LEU A 110 -12.25 -0.68 -8.87
CA LEU A 110 -11.66 -2.02 -8.70
C LEU A 110 -11.25 -2.67 -10.02
N ASP A 111 -11.68 -2.11 -11.14
CA ASP A 111 -11.34 -2.53 -12.51
C ASP A 111 -9.95 -2.06 -12.95
N LYS A 112 -9.29 -1.20 -12.16
CA LYS A 112 -7.96 -0.61 -12.42
C LYS A 112 -6.86 -1.15 -11.49
N ILE A 113 -7.08 -2.33 -10.91
CA ILE A 113 -6.09 -2.98 -10.05
C ILE A 113 -5.17 -3.83 -10.92
N SER A 114 -3.87 -3.53 -10.87
CA SER A 114 -2.84 -4.28 -11.57
C SER A 114 -2.65 -5.65 -10.91
N ALA A 115 -2.66 -6.71 -11.72
CA ALA A 115 -2.36 -8.06 -11.26
C ALA A 115 -0.88 -8.26 -10.91
N ASP A 116 -0.01 -7.38 -11.39
CA ASP A 116 1.45 -7.45 -11.22
C ASP A 116 1.93 -6.79 -9.91
N ALA A 117 1.02 -6.14 -9.17
CA ALA A 117 1.35 -5.53 -7.89
C ALA A 117 1.44 -6.58 -6.77
N ASN A 118 2.44 -6.43 -5.90
CA ASN A 118 2.69 -7.37 -4.79
C ASN A 118 2.12 -6.83 -3.47
N MET A 119 1.94 -5.52 -3.36
CA MET A 119 1.40 -4.84 -2.19
C MET A 119 0.31 -3.84 -2.62
N TYR A 120 -0.85 -3.91 -1.96
CA TYR A 120 -1.99 -3.06 -2.24
C TYR A 120 -2.30 -2.17 -1.03
N VAL A 121 -2.31 -0.87 -1.22
CA VAL A 121 -2.60 0.14 -0.20
C VAL A 121 -4.00 0.67 -0.41
N LEU A 122 -4.92 0.43 0.52
CA LEU A 122 -6.29 0.93 0.42
C LEU A 122 -6.33 2.45 0.55
N SER A 123 -6.76 3.14 -0.50
CA SER A 123 -7.02 4.58 -0.47
C SER A 123 -8.14 4.89 0.52
N ASN A 124 -8.10 6.09 1.10
CA ASN A 124 -9.15 6.57 2.02
C ASN A 124 -9.40 5.68 3.24
N ALA A 125 -8.47 4.78 3.59
CA ALA A 125 -8.65 3.82 4.68
C ALA A 125 -9.07 4.48 6.00
N ARG A 126 -8.54 5.67 6.32
CA ARG A 126 -8.92 6.44 7.51
C ARG A 126 -10.39 6.91 7.50
N GLU A 127 -10.85 7.40 6.36
CA GLU A 127 -12.24 7.86 6.19
C GLU A 127 -13.20 6.67 6.22
N LEU A 128 -12.84 5.58 5.52
CA LEU A 128 -13.57 4.33 5.54
C LEU A 128 -13.65 3.75 6.96
N PHE A 129 -12.53 3.73 7.70
CA PHE A 129 -12.49 3.21 9.06
C PHE A 129 -13.43 3.95 10.02
N SER A 130 -13.63 5.25 9.80
CA SER A 130 -14.63 6.05 10.54
C SER A 130 -16.08 5.57 10.28
N ASN A 131 -16.31 4.77 9.24
CA ASN A 131 -17.57 4.08 8.95
C ASN A 131 -17.34 2.56 8.81
N PRO A 132 -17.42 1.79 9.90
CA PRO A 132 -17.03 0.38 9.93
C PRO A 132 -17.71 -0.51 8.89
N ARG A 133 -18.99 -0.24 8.54
CA ARG A 133 -19.71 -1.00 7.51
C ARG A 133 -19.08 -0.78 6.13
N ASN A 134 -18.79 0.47 5.79
CA ASN A 134 -18.13 0.81 4.52
C ASN A 134 -16.71 0.26 4.48
N PHE A 135 -15.97 0.31 5.59
CA PHE A 135 -14.64 -0.27 5.69
C PHE A 135 -14.64 -1.78 5.42
N VAL A 136 -15.49 -2.54 6.11
CA VAL A 136 -15.59 -4.00 5.93
C VAL A 136 -15.98 -4.35 4.49
N LYS A 137 -16.93 -3.62 3.91
CA LYS A 137 -17.32 -3.79 2.50
C LYS A 137 -16.14 -3.51 1.56
N ALA A 138 -15.46 -2.38 1.73
CA ALA A 138 -14.32 -1.99 0.91
C ALA A 138 -13.19 -3.04 0.94
N ILE A 139 -12.82 -3.52 2.13
CA ILE A 139 -11.81 -4.59 2.27
C ILE A 139 -12.27 -5.88 1.60
N THR A 140 -13.55 -6.24 1.73
CA THR A 140 -14.11 -7.46 1.11
C THR A 140 -14.08 -7.35 -0.41
N ASP A 141 -14.48 -6.22 -0.97
CA ASP A 141 -14.54 -6.01 -2.41
C ASP A 141 -13.13 -5.96 -3.02
N VAL A 142 -12.19 -5.26 -2.37
CA VAL A 142 -10.78 -5.25 -2.78
C VAL A 142 -10.20 -6.66 -2.75
N ARG A 143 -10.41 -7.42 -1.67
CA ARG A 143 -9.93 -8.82 -1.56
C ARG A 143 -10.43 -9.69 -2.70
N LYS A 144 -11.71 -9.57 -3.07
CA LYS A 144 -12.29 -10.29 -4.20
C LYS A 144 -11.62 -9.89 -5.52
N ALA A 145 -11.39 -8.59 -5.72
CA ALA A 145 -10.76 -8.07 -6.93
C ALA A 145 -9.31 -8.57 -7.11
N ILE A 146 -8.52 -8.62 -6.03
CA ILE A 146 -7.13 -9.14 -6.06
C ILE A 146 -7.04 -10.68 -5.97
N GLY A 147 -8.16 -11.40 -6.10
CA GLY A 147 -8.16 -12.87 -6.12
C GLY A 147 -8.00 -13.56 -4.76
N TYR A 148 -8.12 -12.83 -3.64
CA TYR A 148 -8.16 -13.44 -2.31
C TYR A 148 -9.57 -13.94 -1.98
N GLN A 149 -9.75 -15.26 -2.05
CA GLN A 149 -10.95 -15.95 -1.53
C GLN A 149 -10.98 -15.96 0.01
#